data_AF-A0A957JJL0-F1
#
_entry.id   AF-A0A957JJL0-F1
#
_cell.length_a   1.000
_cell.length_b   1.000
_cell.length_c   1.000
_cell.angle_alpha   90.00
_cell.angle_beta   90.00
_cell.angle_gamma   90.00
#
_symmetry.space_group_name_H-M   'P 1'
#
loop_
_entity.id
_entity.type
_entity.pdbx_description
1 polymer ?
#
loop_
_entity_poly.entity_id
_entity_poly.type
_entity_poly.pdbx_seq_one_letter_code
_entity_poly.pdbx_strand_id
1 'polypeptide(L)'
;WQRFWFTAPAQLTVALGGQSYSQFKKSSVSEDVFPDLEHHQRKKFMTTSISTLERFCRQVRERSKEHQQAFQILHHQNLWGAALSLVRQELDSMIRVIYLLEIEEPIERNRLIEDSINGRHWKRQTEKGKWIRITDREMVDLALERHGWITQVYQYGCNLIHLSDWHDYQHSDPVDNLSETERRKLRSEIEDFHVRELGNVSFEMLKWQASYTIDKIASNLECYVKQLEKGE
;
A
#
# COMPACT_ATOMS: atom_id res chain seq x y z
N TRP A 1 -6.55 24.62 9.48
CA TRP A 1 -5.78 25.13 10.63
C TRP A 1 -4.31 25.13 10.28
N GLN A 2 -3.69 26.30 10.32
CA GLN A 2 -2.36 26.62 9.77
C GLN A 2 -1.21 26.32 10.75
N ARG A 3 -0.05 25.97 10.17
CA ARG A 3 1.33 25.98 10.68
C ARG A 3 1.65 24.99 11.82
N PHE A 4 2.76 24.25 11.69
CA PHE A 4 3.95 24.31 12.58
C PHE A 4 5.01 23.23 12.17
N TRP A 5 6.24 23.72 11.93
CA TRP A 5 7.60 23.14 12.00
C TRP A 5 8.17 22.09 11.04
N PHE A 6 9.27 22.54 10.40
CA PHE A 6 10.46 21.82 9.99
C PHE A 6 11.30 21.35 11.19
N THR A 7 11.84 20.14 11.11
CA THR A 7 13.22 19.79 11.55
C THR A 7 13.69 18.56 10.77
N ALA A 8 14.85 18.64 10.13
CA ALA A 8 15.51 17.52 9.48
C ALA A 8 16.35 16.72 10.50
N PRO A 9 16.44 15.38 10.41
CA PRO A 9 17.49 14.63 11.07
C PRO A 9 18.55 14.06 10.12
N ALA A 10 19.72 13.93 10.72
CA ALA A 10 21.04 13.59 10.22
C ALA A 10 21.17 12.32 9.34
N GLN A 11 22.15 12.41 8.44
CA GLN A 11 22.71 11.32 7.63
C GLN A 11 23.18 10.15 8.50
N LEU A 12 22.80 8.92 8.11
CA LEU A 12 23.35 7.68 8.64
C LEU A 12 23.83 6.82 7.48
N THR A 13 25.15 6.75 7.35
CA THR A 13 25.88 5.87 6.43
C THR A 13 25.89 4.46 7.02
N VAL A 14 25.40 3.45 6.30
CA VAL A 14 25.58 2.05 6.67
C VAL A 14 26.21 1.28 5.51
N ALA A 15 27.35 0.66 5.80
CA ALA A 15 28.11 -0.20 4.90
C ALA A 15 27.39 -1.55 4.70
N LEU A 16 27.23 -1.97 3.44
CA LEU A 16 26.69 -3.27 3.08
C LEU A 16 27.79 -4.34 3.12
N GLY A 17 27.78 -5.18 4.16
CA GLY A 17 28.50 -6.44 4.20
C GLY A 17 27.61 -7.56 3.67
N GLY A 18 27.96 -8.11 2.50
CA GLY A 18 27.24 -9.24 1.91
C GLY A 18 27.60 -10.57 2.56
N GLN A 19 26.61 -11.45 2.76
CA GLN A 19 26.81 -12.89 2.78
C GLN A 19 25.62 -13.65 2.17
N SER A 20 25.99 -14.70 1.45
CA SER A 20 25.19 -15.62 0.64
C SER A 20 24.27 -16.52 1.48
N TYR A 21 23.00 -16.65 1.07
CA TYR A 21 22.08 -17.65 1.61
C TYR A 21 22.06 -18.90 0.72
N SER A 22 22.59 -20.01 1.24
CA SER A 22 22.37 -21.34 0.66
C SER A 22 22.00 -22.33 1.75
N GLN A 23 20.86 -23.00 1.53
CA GLN A 23 20.44 -24.30 2.07
C GLN A 23 20.10 -24.40 3.57
N PHE A 24 18.80 -24.53 3.86
CA PHE A 24 18.35 -25.44 4.92
C PHE A 24 17.22 -26.34 4.42
N LYS A 25 17.49 -27.65 4.48
CA LYS A 25 16.60 -28.75 4.15
C LYS A 25 15.52 -28.91 5.24
N LYS A 26 14.34 -29.34 4.80
CA LYS A 26 13.25 -29.85 5.65
C LYS A 26 13.75 -31.03 6.50
N SER A 27 13.61 -30.94 7.82
CA SER A 27 13.59 -32.12 8.70
C SER A 27 12.22 -32.22 9.37
N SER A 28 11.50 -33.27 9.02
CA SER A 28 10.32 -33.77 9.73
C SER A 28 10.72 -34.19 11.14
N VAL A 29 10.14 -33.57 12.16
CA VAL A 29 10.22 -34.05 13.55
C VAL A 29 8.86 -34.59 13.93
N SER A 30 8.87 -35.85 14.36
CA SER A 30 7.73 -36.64 14.80
C SER A 30 7.01 -36.00 15.98
N GLU A 31 5.68 -36.07 15.96
CA GLU A 31 4.84 -35.94 17.15
C GLU A 31 5.24 -37.01 18.18
N ASP A 32 5.08 -36.67 19.46
CA ASP A 32 5.25 -37.52 20.65
C ASP A 32 6.66 -37.74 21.21
N VAL A 33 7.19 -36.72 21.90
CA VAL A 33 8.01 -36.92 23.11
C VAL A 33 7.64 -35.83 24.13
N PHE A 34 7.53 -36.19 25.41
CA PHE A 34 7.27 -35.39 26.63
C PHE A 34 5.84 -35.51 27.23
N PRO A 35 5.58 -36.59 28.02
CA PRO A 35 4.49 -36.59 29.00
C PRO A 35 4.95 -35.85 30.27
N ASP A 36 4.05 -35.05 30.85
CA ASP A 36 4.19 -34.35 32.13
C ASP A 36 5.35 -33.36 32.29
N LEU A 37 5.17 -32.16 31.73
CA LEU A 37 5.81 -30.93 32.22
C LEU A 37 4.76 -29.81 32.33
N GLU A 38 4.23 -29.73 33.54
CA GLU A 38 3.67 -28.60 34.29
C GLU A 38 2.85 -27.52 33.57
N HIS A 39 1.59 -27.41 34.02
CA HIS A 39 0.60 -26.37 33.76
C HIS A 39 1.11 -24.91 33.88
N HIS A 40 2.23 -24.69 34.58
CA HIS A 40 2.87 -23.37 34.72
C HIS A 40 3.71 -22.94 33.51
N GLN A 41 4.25 -23.88 32.72
CA GLN A 41 4.96 -23.56 31.47
C GLN A 41 3.99 -23.27 30.31
N ARG A 42 2.77 -23.83 30.34
CA ARG A 42 1.68 -23.43 29.42
C ARG A 42 1.23 -21.98 29.62
N LYS A 43 1.21 -21.46 30.85
CA LYS A 43 0.90 -20.04 31.10
C LYS A 43 2.01 -19.09 30.63
N LYS A 44 3.25 -19.56 30.55
CA LYS A 44 4.40 -18.78 30.02
C LYS A 44 4.50 -18.82 28.48
N PHE A 45 3.90 -19.82 27.84
CA PHE A 45 3.66 -19.88 26.39
C PHE A 45 2.35 -19.20 25.95
N MET A 46 1.55 -18.69 26.90
CA MET A 46 0.56 -17.63 26.65
C MET A 46 1.22 -16.24 26.68
N THR A 47 2.43 -16.12 26.12
CA THR A 47 2.87 -14.85 25.53
C THR A 47 1.77 -14.39 24.58
N THR A 48 1.20 -13.23 24.89
CA THR A 48 0.16 -12.50 24.17
C THR A 48 0.15 -12.82 22.68
N SER A 49 -0.74 -13.71 22.26
CA SER A 49 -1.05 -13.92 20.85
C SER A 49 -1.63 -12.60 20.34
N ILE A 50 -0.80 -11.78 19.72
CA ILE A 50 -1.22 -10.60 18.94
C ILE A 50 -2.40 -11.04 18.07
N SER A 51 -3.53 -10.33 18.17
CA SER A 51 -4.71 -10.69 17.38
C SER A 51 -4.38 -10.59 15.88
N THR A 52 -5.05 -11.39 15.04
CA THR A 52 -4.87 -11.34 13.58
C THR A 52 -5.06 -9.92 13.06
N LEU A 53 -6.05 -9.19 13.59
CA LEU A 53 -6.28 -7.77 13.28
C LEU A 53 -5.08 -6.89 13.67
N GLU A 54 -4.59 -7.01 14.91
CA GLU A 54 -3.45 -6.22 15.38
C GLU A 54 -2.18 -6.47 14.53
N ARG A 55 -1.95 -7.73 14.14
CA ARG A 55 -0.84 -8.08 13.24
C ARG A 55 -1.01 -7.44 11.86
N PHE A 56 -2.22 -7.48 11.29
CA PHE A 56 -2.51 -6.87 10.00
C PHE A 56 -2.32 -5.36 10.03
N CYS A 57 -2.91 -4.67 11.01
CA CYS A 57 -2.79 -3.23 11.18
C CYS A 57 -1.32 -2.81 11.36
N ARG A 58 -0.54 -3.58 12.13
CA ARG A 58 0.90 -3.36 12.25
C ARG A 58 1.63 -3.53 10.92
N GLN A 59 1.35 -4.58 10.14
CA GLN A 59 1.98 -4.79 8.83
C GLN A 59 1.68 -3.64 7.87
N VAL A 60 0.44 -3.16 7.86
CA VAL A 60 0.03 -2.01 7.03
C VAL A 60 0.80 -0.75 7.42
N ARG A 61 0.91 -0.45 8.73
CA ARG A 61 1.65 0.73 9.23
C ARG A 61 3.16 0.65 8.95
N GLU A 62 3.78 -0.50 9.20
CA GLU A 62 5.22 -0.66 8.91
C GLU A 62 5.50 -0.53 7.41
N ARG A 63 4.65 -1.12 6.55
CA ARG A 63 4.76 -0.96 5.09
C ARG A 63 4.61 0.50 4.66
N SER A 64 3.64 1.22 5.22
CA SER A 64 3.41 2.64 4.93
C SER A 64 4.62 3.49 5.30
N LYS A 65 5.20 3.25 6.48
CA LYS A 65 6.43 3.91 6.94
C LYS A 65 7.61 3.60 6.03
N GLU A 66 7.81 2.34 5.63
CA GLU A 66 8.86 1.94 4.69
C GLU A 66 8.69 2.63 3.33
N HIS A 67 7.46 2.71 2.80
CA HIS A 67 7.18 3.40 1.55
C HIS A 67 7.50 4.89 1.63
N GLN A 68 7.11 5.59 2.70
CA GLN A 68 7.42 7.01 2.88
C GLN A 68 8.94 7.25 2.95
N GLN A 69 9.67 6.41 3.70
CA GLN A 69 11.12 6.50 3.79
C GLN A 69 11.81 6.23 2.45
N ALA A 70 11.40 5.17 1.76
CA ALA A 70 11.93 4.82 0.45
C ALA A 70 11.61 5.89 -0.60
N PHE A 71 10.40 6.45 -0.59
CA PHE A 71 10.01 7.54 -1.48
C PHE A 71 10.91 8.75 -1.31
N GLN A 72 11.19 9.18 -0.07
CA GLN A 72 12.09 10.31 0.18
C GLN A 72 13.48 10.08 -0.42
N ILE A 73 14.06 8.88 -0.23
CA ILE A 73 15.38 8.52 -0.78
C ILE A 73 15.35 8.59 -2.31
N LEU A 74 14.36 7.97 -2.95
CA LEU A 74 14.23 7.91 -4.41
C LEU A 74 13.96 9.30 -5.01
N HIS A 75 13.12 10.09 -4.35
CA HIS A 75 12.84 11.48 -4.69
C HIS A 75 14.12 12.31 -4.70
N HIS A 76 14.94 12.22 -3.64
CA HIS A 76 16.23 12.93 -3.57
C HIS A 76 17.22 12.51 -4.66
N GLN A 77 17.13 11.27 -5.15
CA GLN A 77 17.99 10.76 -6.21
C GLN A 77 17.40 10.93 -7.62
N ASN A 78 16.24 11.58 -7.77
CA ASN A 78 15.51 11.73 -9.03
C ASN A 78 15.12 10.40 -9.70
N LEU A 79 14.95 9.33 -8.91
CA LEU A 79 14.54 8.00 -9.36
C LEU A 79 13.01 7.91 -9.45
N TRP A 80 12.43 8.77 -10.28
CA TRP A 80 10.99 9.04 -10.34
C TRP A 80 10.13 7.85 -10.77
N GLY A 81 10.62 6.97 -11.65
CA GLY A 81 9.88 5.76 -12.01
C GLY A 81 9.64 4.85 -10.80
N ALA A 82 10.67 4.66 -9.98
CA ALA A 82 10.57 3.90 -8.74
C ALA A 82 9.78 4.67 -7.66
N ALA A 83 9.99 5.99 -7.52
CA ALA A 83 9.29 6.81 -6.53
C ALA A 83 7.77 6.81 -6.77
N LEU A 84 7.31 7.04 -8.00
CA LEU A 84 5.89 7.02 -8.35
C LEU A 84 5.28 5.61 -8.23
N SER A 85 6.06 4.56 -8.48
CA SER A 85 5.63 3.18 -8.22
C SER A 85 5.33 2.92 -6.74
N LEU A 86 6.06 3.55 -5.82
CA LEU A 86 5.75 3.48 -4.38
C LEU A 86 4.44 4.18 -4.04
N VAL A 87 4.11 5.31 -4.70
CA VAL A 87 2.83 5.99 -4.50
C VAL A 87 1.66 5.05 -4.86
N ARG A 88 1.80 4.28 -5.95
CA ARG A 88 0.81 3.24 -6.32
C ARG A 88 0.75 2.13 -5.27
N GLN A 89 1.90 1.60 -4.85
CA GLN A 89 1.92 0.54 -3.84
C GLN A 89 1.35 0.98 -2.49
N GLU A 90 1.49 2.25 -2.13
CA GLU A 90 0.89 2.84 -0.94
C GLU A 90 -0.63 2.98 -1.10
N LEU A 91 -1.07 3.41 -2.28
CA LEU A 91 -2.48 3.42 -2.63
C LEU A 91 -3.12 2.02 -2.54
N ASP A 92 -2.43 0.96 -2.99
CA ASP A 92 -2.94 -0.41 -2.87
C ASP A 92 -3.21 -0.81 -1.41
N SER A 93 -2.33 -0.39 -0.49
CA SER A 93 -2.54 -0.62 0.95
C SER A 93 -3.82 0.06 1.42
N MET A 94 -4.04 1.33 1.04
CA MET A 94 -5.24 2.08 1.38
C MET A 94 -6.51 1.45 0.82
N ILE A 95 -6.51 1.07 -0.46
CA ILE A 95 -7.64 0.43 -1.13
C ILE A 95 -8.04 -0.87 -0.44
N ARG A 96 -7.07 -1.70 -0.03
CA ARG A 96 -7.35 -2.94 0.71
C ARG A 96 -8.02 -2.66 2.05
N VAL A 97 -7.58 -1.65 2.80
CA VAL A 97 -8.20 -1.29 4.08
C VAL A 97 -9.61 -0.73 3.87
N ILE A 98 -9.81 0.14 2.87
CA ILE A 98 -11.16 0.64 2.51
C ILE A 98 -12.10 -0.53 2.19
N TYR A 99 -11.65 -1.48 1.37
CA TYR A 99 -12.47 -2.65 1.04
C TYR A 99 -12.87 -3.47 2.28
N LEU A 100 -11.96 -3.64 3.25
CA LEU A 100 -12.26 -4.34 4.51
C LEU A 100 -13.29 -3.58 5.37
N LEU A 101 -13.28 -2.26 5.36
CA LEU A 101 -14.25 -1.44 6.09
C LEU A 101 -15.66 -1.54 5.50
N GLU A 102 -15.78 -1.76 4.20
CA GLU A 102 -17.08 -1.96 3.54
C GLU A 102 -17.67 -3.37 3.78
N ILE A 103 -16.93 -4.29 4.42
CA ILE A 103 -17.46 -5.61 4.79
C ILE A 103 -18.19 -5.51 6.13
N GLU A 104 -19.51 -5.56 6.07
CA GLU A 104 -20.39 -5.49 7.24
C GLU A 104 -20.21 -6.68 8.19
N GLU A 105 -20.06 -7.90 7.65
CA GLU A 105 -19.98 -9.12 8.44
C GLU A 105 -18.58 -9.31 9.08
N PRO A 106 -18.44 -9.23 10.42
CA PRO A 106 -17.13 -9.29 11.07
C PRO A 106 -16.38 -10.59 10.82
N ILE A 107 -17.10 -11.71 10.68
CA ILE A 107 -16.48 -13.02 10.39
C ILE A 107 -15.80 -13.00 9.02
N GLU A 108 -16.48 -12.47 8.00
CA GLU A 108 -15.93 -12.40 6.64
C GLU A 108 -14.76 -11.43 6.56
N ARG A 109 -14.88 -10.27 7.21
CA ARG A 109 -13.79 -9.28 7.31
C ARG A 109 -12.55 -9.89 7.95
N ASN A 110 -12.70 -10.58 9.08
CA ASN A 110 -11.59 -11.24 9.77
C ASN A 110 -10.96 -12.34 8.90
N ARG A 111 -11.75 -13.08 8.12
CA ARG A 111 -11.23 -14.09 7.19
C ARG A 111 -10.34 -13.47 6.12
N LEU A 112 -10.73 -12.32 5.54
CA LEU A 112 -9.89 -11.61 4.55
C LEU A 112 -8.63 -10.99 5.16
N ILE A 113 -8.71 -10.49 6.39
CA ILE A 113 -7.53 -10.05 7.15
C ILE A 113 -6.56 -11.24 7.33
N GLU A 114 -7.07 -12.41 7.70
CA GLU A 114 -6.26 -13.61 7.85
C GLU A 114 -5.66 -14.08 6.50
N ASP A 115 -6.43 -14.00 5.41
CA ASP A 115 -5.94 -14.28 4.06
C ASP A 115 -4.78 -13.35 3.69
N SER A 116 -4.86 -12.07 4.05
CA SER A 116 -3.78 -11.09 3.80
C SER A 116 -2.49 -11.47 4.51
N ILE A 117 -2.58 -11.79 5.81
CA ILE A 117 -1.41 -12.15 6.63
C ILE A 117 -0.71 -13.41 6.13
N ASN A 118 -1.49 -14.35 5.59
CA ASN A 118 -1.00 -15.64 5.11
C ASN A 118 -0.70 -15.66 3.60
N GLY A 119 -0.78 -14.51 2.91
CA GLY A 119 -0.51 -14.43 1.47
C GLY A 119 -1.50 -15.18 0.59
N ARG A 120 -2.74 -15.40 1.07
CA ARG A 120 -3.81 -16.06 0.31
C ARG A 120 -4.59 -15.05 -0.52
N HIS A 121 -5.12 -15.51 -1.64
CA HIS A 121 -6.02 -14.68 -2.44
C HIS A 121 -7.35 -14.48 -1.73
N TRP A 122 -7.82 -13.24 -1.68
CA TRP A 122 -9.15 -12.91 -1.21
C TRP A 122 -10.20 -13.53 -2.13
N LYS A 123 -11.21 -14.13 -1.51
CA LYS A 123 -12.36 -14.73 -2.20
C LYS A 123 -13.62 -14.29 -1.47
N ARG A 124 -14.78 -14.34 -2.12
CA ARG A 124 -16.09 -14.21 -1.46
C ARG A 124 -17.02 -15.29 -1.96
N GLN A 125 -18.02 -15.63 -1.17
CA GLN A 125 -19.11 -16.48 -1.64
C GLN A 125 -20.12 -15.65 -2.43
N THR A 126 -20.58 -16.21 -3.54
CA THR A 126 -21.75 -15.72 -4.27
C THR A 126 -23.03 -16.18 -3.59
N GLU A 127 -24.18 -15.59 -3.93
CA GLU A 127 -25.51 -16.03 -3.47
C GLU A 127 -25.77 -17.53 -3.71
N LYS A 128 -25.11 -18.13 -4.71
CA LYS A 128 -25.18 -19.55 -5.06
C LYS A 128 -24.18 -20.42 -4.29
N GLY A 129 -23.50 -19.88 -3.27
CA GLY A 129 -22.49 -20.58 -2.45
C GLY A 129 -21.15 -20.83 -3.15
N LYS A 130 -20.95 -20.36 -4.39
CA LYS A 130 -19.67 -20.51 -5.11
C LYS A 130 -18.66 -19.48 -4.62
N TRP A 131 -17.45 -19.93 -4.32
CA TRP A 131 -16.30 -19.05 -4.05
C TRP A 131 -15.75 -18.44 -5.34
N ILE A 132 -15.68 -17.11 -5.38
CA ILE A 132 -15.06 -16.33 -6.46
C ILE A 132 -13.93 -15.47 -5.90
N ARG A 133 -12.90 -15.19 -6.70
CA ARG A 133 -11.79 -14.33 -6.30
C ARG A 133 -12.24 -12.87 -6.29
N ILE A 134 -11.90 -12.16 -5.21
CA ILE A 134 -11.98 -10.69 -5.17
C ILE A 134 -10.77 -10.15 -5.92
N THR A 135 -11.02 -9.31 -6.92
CA THR A 135 -9.96 -8.79 -7.79
C THR A 135 -9.49 -7.41 -7.33
N ASP A 136 -8.26 -7.04 -7.70
CA ASP A 136 -7.76 -5.70 -7.42
C ASP A 136 -8.63 -4.63 -8.11
N ARG A 137 -9.18 -4.95 -9.29
CA ARG A 137 -10.14 -4.07 -9.99
C ARG A 137 -11.42 -3.83 -9.18
N GLU A 138 -12.01 -4.88 -8.62
CA GLU A 138 -13.20 -4.78 -7.76
C GLU A 138 -12.93 -3.90 -6.53
N MET A 139 -11.76 -4.04 -5.91
CA MET A 139 -11.40 -3.19 -4.76
C MET A 139 -11.18 -1.73 -5.16
N VAL A 140 -10.57 -1.49 -6.32
CA VAL A 140 -10.34 -0.14 -6.86
C VAL A 140 -11.67 0.52 -7.22
N ASP A 141 -12.54 -0.16 -7.98
CA ASP A 141 -13.83 0.38 -8.40
C ASP A 141 -14.64 0.84 -7.17
N LEU A 142 -14.67 0.03 -6.10
CA LEU A 142 -15.29 0.39 -4.83
C LEU A 142 -14.64 1.61 -4.16
N ALA A 143 -13.31 1.70 -4.15
CA ALA A 143 -12.61 2.85 -3.58
C ALA A 143 -12.83 4.14 -4.40
N LEU A 144 -12.98 4.03 -5.72
CA LEU A 144 -13.23 5.15 -6.63
C LEU A 144 -14.60 5.79 -6.40
N GLU A 145 -15.63 4.98 -6.09
CA GLU A 145 -16.96 5.50 -5.72
C GLU A 145 -16.91 6.44 -4.50
N ARG A 146 -15.96 6.21 -3.59
CA ARG A 146 -15.76 7.02 -2.37
C ARG A 146 -14.79 8.20 -2.58
N HIS A 147 -13.80 8.06 -3.49
CA HIS A 147 -12.68 8.99 -3.60
C HIS A 147 -12.24 9.20 -5.07
N GLY A 148 -12.83 10.17 -5.75
CA GLY A 148 -12.52 10.45 -7.17
C GLY A 148 -11.03 10.71 -7.49
N TRP A 149 -10.27 11.30 -6.55
CA TRP A 149 -8.83 11.59 -6.74
C TRP A 149 -7.95 10.33 -6.78
N ILE A 150 -8.43 9.18 -6.31
CA ILE A 150 -7.71 7.89 -6.39
C ILE A 150 -7.49 7.47 -7.86
N THR A 151 -8.40 7.87 -8.76
CA THR A 151 -8.36 7.52 -10.18
C THR A 151 -7.03 7.88 -10.83
N GLN A 152 -6.54 9.09 -10.56
CA GLN A 152 -5.30 9.60 -11.15
C GLN A 152 -4.10 8.77 -10.70
N VAL A 153 -3.94 8.62 -9.39
CA VAL A 153 -2.82 7.89 -8.79
C VAL A 153 -2.80 6.44 -9.26
N TYR A 154 -3.98 5.81 -9.33
CA TYR A 154 -4.10 4.46 -9.84
C TYR A 154 -3.74 4.38 -11.33
N GLN A 155 -4.34 5.22 -12.17
CA GLN A 155 -4.19 5.17 -13.62
C GLN A 155 -2.75 5.47 -14.06
N TYR A 156 -2.16 6.58 -13.61
CA TYR A 156 -0.81 6.97 -14.02
C TYR A 156 0.28 6.21 -13.26
N GLY A 157 0.03 5.83 -12.01
CA GLY A 157 0.93 4.96 -11.26
C GLY A 157 1.07 3.57 -11.90
N CYS A 158 -0.02 3.00 -12.44
CA CYS A 158 0.03 1.70 -13.10
C CYS A 158 0.97 1.66 -14.32
N ASN A 159 1.12 2.78 -15.04
CA ASN A 159 2.07 2.86 -16.16
C ASN A 159 3.53 2.69 -15.72
N LEU A 160 3.83 2.89 -14.43
CA LEU A 160 5.17 2.76 -13.85
C LEU A 160 5.38 1.42 -13.12
N ILE A 161 4.33 0.61 -12.95
CA ILE A 161 4.43 -0.74 -12.37
C ILE A 161 4.90 -1.77 -13.40
N HIS A 162 4.53 -1.58 -14.66
CA HIS A 162 4.95 -2.44 -15.78
C HIS A 162 5.88 -1.65 -16.70
N LEU A 163 6.92 -2.30 -17.21
CA LEU A 163 7.84 -1.67 -18.17
C LEU A 163 7.04 -1.09 -19.35
N SER A 164 7.22 0.20 -19.59
CA SER A 164 6.46 1.00 -20.55
C SER A 164 7.26 2.24 -20.94
N ASP A 165 6.77 3.01 -21.92
CA ASP A 165 7.40 4.28 -22.34
C ASP A 165 7.52 5.29 -21.20
N TRP A 166 6.74 5.13 -20.13
CA TRP A 166 6.87 5.95 -18.92
C TRP A 166 8.18 5.74 -18.18
N HIS A 167 8.93 4.67 -18.47
CA HIS A 167 10.25 4.42 -17.92
C HIS A 167 11.35 5.17 -18.69
N ASP A 168 11.05 5.68 -19.88
CA ASP A 168 11.98 6.48 -20.70
C ASP A 168 11.83 8.00 -20.47
N TYR A 169 11.27 8.37 -19.31
CA TYR A 169 10.94 9.74 -18.94
C TYR A 169 12.15 10.70 -18.89
N GLN A 170 13.37 10.16 -18.93
CA GLN A 170 14.60 10.95 -18.98
C GLN A 170 14.90 11.48 -20.39
N HIS A 171 14.34 10.85 -21.43
CA HIS A 171 14.56 11.23 -22.82
C HIS A 171 13.35 11.89 -23.47
N SER A 172 12.13 11.54 -23.03
CA SER A 172 10.87 12.13 -23.52
C SER A 172 9.85 12.31 -22.40
N ASP A 173 8.96 13.29 -22.51
CA ASP A 173 7.87 13.42 -21.54
C ASP A 173 6.79 12.37 -21.84
N PRO A 174 6.53 11.39 -20.95
CA PRO A 174 5.56 10.34 -21.22
C PRO A 174 4.11 10.86 -21.31
N VAL A 175 3.83 12.06 -20.80
CA VAL A 175 2.52 12.74 -20.98
C VAL A 175 2.30 13.12 -22.44
N ASP A 176 3.37 13.27 -23.24
CA ASP A 176 3.23 13.54 -24.68
C ASP A 176 2.72 12.34 -25.49
N ASN A 177 2.73 11.14 -24.92
CA ASN A 177 2.16 9.97 -25.58
C ASN A 177 0.66 9.79 -25.27
N LEU A 178 0.10 10.59 -24.35
CA LEU A 178 -1.32 10.56 -24.03
C LEU A 178 -2.15 11.24 -25.13
N SER A 179 -3.32 10.67 -25.40
CA SER A 179 -4.32 11.30 -26.27
C SER A 179 -4.81 12.62 -25.67
N GLU A 180 -5.36 13.50 -26.50
CA GLU A 180 -5.91 14.79 -26.06
C GLU A 180 -7.00 14.64 -24.97
N THR A 181 -7.79 13.57 -25.04
CA THR A 181 -8.79 13.25 -24.03
C THR A 181 -8.14 12.85 -22.69
N GLU A 182 -7.10 12.02 -22.73
CA GLU A 182 -6.35 11.62 -21.52
C GLU A 182 -5.61 12.80 -20.91
N ARG A 183 -4.99 13.68 -21.72
CA ARG A 183 -4.33 14.89 -21.22
C ARG A 183 -5.33 15.86 -20.56
N ARG A 184 -6.51 16.04 -21.14
CA ARG A 184 -7.58 16.86 -20.53
C ARG A 184 -8.08 16.28 -19.22
N LYS A 185 -8.24 14.95 -19.16
CA LYS A 185 -8.61 14.26 -17.91
C LYS A 185 -7.53 14.44 -16.85
N LEU A 186 -6.25 14.20 -17.19
CA LEU A 186 -5.12 14.42 -16.29
C LEU A 186 -5.12 15.85 -15.75
N ARG A 187 -5.31 16.84 -16.63
CA ARG A 187 -5.36 18.26 -16.25
C ARG A 187 -6.46 18.52 -15.22
N SER A 188 -7.70 18.16 -15.53
CA SER A 188 -8.84 18.35 -14.62
C SER A 188 -8.57 17.75 -13.25
N GLU A 189 -7.98 16.56 -13.20
CA GLU A 189 -7.66 15.87 -11.94
C GLU A 189 -6.56 16.58 -11.14
N ILE A 190 -5.53 17.14 -11.79
CA ILE A 190 -4.50 17.95 -11.09
C ILE A 190 -5.09 19.29 -10.63
N GLU A 191 -5.95 19.93 -11.43
CA GLU A 191 -6.59 21.22 -11.11
C GLU A 191 -7.53 21.09 -9.90
N ASP A 192 -8.35 20.04 -9.85
CA ASP A 192 -9.23 19.71 -8.72
C ASP A 192 -8.44 19.54 -7.41
N PHE A 193 -7.19 19.12 -7.52
CA PHE A 193 -6.31 18.91 -6.39
C PHE A 193 -5.63 20.19 -5.89
N HIS A 194 -5.26 21.09 -6.79
CA HIS A 194 -4.44 22.26 -6.48
C HIS A 194 -5.19 23.60 -6.47
N VAL A 195 -6.49 23.62 -6.81
CA VAL A 195 -7.34 24.83 -6.86
C VAL A 195 -6.68 25.96 -7.67
N ARG A 196 -6.14 25.60 -8.84
CA ARG A 196 -5.52 26.56 -9.77
C ARG A 196 -5.64 26.04 -11.19
N GLU A 197 -5.95 26.93 -12.12
CA GLU A 197 -5.87 26.66 -13.56
C GLU A 197 -4.43 26.36 -13.97
N LEU A 198 -4.25 25.25 -14.68
CA LEU A 198 -2.97 24.80 -15.19
C LEU A 198 -2.89 25.04 -16.70
N GLY A 199 -1.67 25.36 -17.14
CA GLY A 199 -1.29 25.25 -18.54
C GLY A 199 -1.20 23.79 -18.97
N ASN A 200 -0.30 23.47 -19.89
CA ASN A 200 -0.12 22.09 -20.33
C ASN A 200 0.39 21.20 -19.20
N VAL A 201 -0.21 20.01 -19.08
CA VAL A 201 0.23 18.97 -18.16
C VAL A 201 1.51 18.32 -18.67
N SER A 202 2.38 17.95 -17.74
CA SER A 202 3.69 17.34 -18.02
C SER A 202 4.04 16.34 -16.93
N PHE A 203 5.03 15.49 -17.20
CA PHE A 203 5.51 14.55 -16.20
C PHE A 203 6.14 15.26 -14.98
N GLU A 204 6.70 16.46 -15.16
CA GLU A 204 7.18 17.30 -14.05
C GLU A 204 6.06 17.67 -13.06
N MET A 205 4.83 17.88 -13.54
CA MET A 205 3.70 18.14 -12.64
C MET A 205 3.38 16.91 -11.78
N LEU A 206 3.45 15.71 -12.37
CA LEU A 206 3.24 14.46 -11.65
C LEU A 206 4.31 14.23 -10.57
N LYS A 207 5.58 14.54 -10.88
CA LYS A 207 6.68 14.50 -9.91
C LYS A 207 6.42 15.43 -8.73
N TRP A 208 6.00 16.66 -9.00
CA TRP A 208 5.70 17.64 -7.96
C TRP A 208 4.53 17.19 -7.08
N GLN A 209 3.48 16.63 -7.67
CA GLN A 209 2.30 16.16 -6.95
C GLN A 209 2.58 14.89 -6.12
N ALA A 210 3.53 14.05 -6.52
CA ALA A 210 3.82 12.76 -5.91
C ALA A 210 4.11 12.85 -4.41
N SER A 211 4.90 13.85 -3.99
CA SER A 211 5.30 14.03 -2.58
C SER A 211 4.11 14.34 -1.68
N TYR A 212 3.21 15.21 -2.12
CA TYR A 212 2.00 15.47 -1.35
C TYR A 212 1.04 14.26 -1.39
N THR A 213 1.01 13.56 -2.52
CA THR A 213 0.09 12.42 -2.72
C THR A 213 0.43 11.26 -1.80
N ILE A 214 1.70 10.89 -1.65
CA ILE A 214 2.09 9.80 -0.76
C ILE A 214 1.74 10.11 0.70
N ASP A 215 1.96 11.35 1.15
CA ASP A 215 1.62 11.78 2.51
C ASP A 215 0.11 11.80 2.74
N LYS A 216 -0.67 12.23 1.74
CA LYS A 216 -2.14 12.20 1.80
C LYS A 216 -2.65 10.76 1.89
N ILE A 217 -2.12 9.83 1.09
CA ILE A 217 -2.50 8.42 1.15
C ILE A 217 -2.14 7.84 2.52
N ALA A 218 -0.91 8.03 2.99
CA ALA A 218 -0.46 7.51 4.29
C ALA A 218 -1.31 8.05 5.45
N SER A 219 -1.65 9.34 5.42
CA SER A 219 -2.50 9.97 6.44
C SER A 219 -3.92 9.39 6.45
N ASN A 220 -4.53 9.23 5.27
CA ASN A 220 -5.85 8.63 5.14
C ASN A 220 -5.84 7.15 5.52
N LEU A 221 -4.80 6.41 5.10
CA LEU A 221 -4.60 5.01 5.46
C LEU A 221 -4.56 4.84 6.98
N GLU A 222 -3.83 5.69 7.71
CA GLU A 222 -3.82 5.63 9.18
C GLU A 222 -5.22 5.89 9.78
N CYS A 223 -6.02 6.80 9.20
CA CYS A 223 -7.41 7.00 9.62
C CYS A 223 -8.25 5.74 9.42
N TYR A 224 -8.16 5.08 8.26
CA TYR A 224 -8.90 3.85 7.97
C TYR A 224 -8.44 2.66 8.82
N VAL A 225 -7.14 2.53 9.07
CA VAL A 225 -6.61 1.50 9.97
C VAL A 225 -7.18 1.68 11.38
N LYS A 226 -7.24 2.91 11.89
CA LYS A 226 -7.88 3.20 13.19
C LYS A 226 -9.36 2.86 13.21
N GLN A 227 -10.11 3.10 12.12
CA GLN A 227 -11.51 2.69 12.02
C GLN A 227 -11.63 1.16 12.08
N LEU A 228 -10.77 0.45 11.33
CA LEU A 228 -10.76 -1.01 11.28
C LEU A 228 -10.46 -1.62 12.67
N GLU A 229 -9.55 -1.02 13.43
CA GLU A 229 -9.22 -1.43 14.81
C GLU A 229 -10.38 -1.29 15.78
N LYS A 230 -11.25 -0.31 15.57
CA LYS A 230 -12.46 -0.10 16.38
C LYS A 230 -13.66 -0.92 15.89
N GLY A 231 -13.56 -1.51 14.70
CA GLY A 231 -14.66 -2.19 14.02
C GLY A 231 -15.75 -1.23 13.52
N GLU A 232 -15.39 0.03 13.29
CA GLU A 232 -16.24 1.08 12.69
C GLU A 232 -16.42 0.88 11.18
#